data_AF-A0AAN4FB24-F1
#
_entry.id   AF-A0AAN4FB24-F1
#
_cell.length_a   1.000
_cell.length_b   1.000
_cell.length_c   1.000
_cell.angle_alpha   90.00
_cell.angle_beta   90.00
_cell.angle_gamma   90.00
#
_symmetry.space_group_name_H-M   'P 1'
#
loop_
_entity.id
_entity.type
_entity.pdbx_description
1 polymer ?
#
loop_
_entity_poly.entity_id
_entity_poly.type
_entity_poly.pdbx_seq_one_letter_code
_entity_poly.pdbx_strand_id
1 'polypeptide(L)'
;KTKVIKLVHGMVNQYRLSINESKTTIEHSKDSSSKLSVTGLWVKHGVPKLTKENRRYIRYLVYICKKQGAYERHTKEYHDLWNRCSGKVAQMSRLGHVQAVELRAILSEIMPVYDDYKISKLKLMAKHYLNKFTPPLTDDQIRKIDRMLYDFDIVGRTNKNLAKLYRRKLVALLPDR
;
A
#
# COMPACT_ATOMS: atom_id res chain seq x y z
N LYS A 1 20.01 -2.02 -35.21
CA LYS A 1 18.76 -2.09 -34.41
C LYS A 1 18.02 -3.39 -34.76
N THR A 2 17.76 -4.25 -33.78
CA THR A 2 17.00 -5.53 -33.92
C THR A 2 15.66 -5.30 -34.60
N LYS A 3 15.18 -6.26 -35.40
CA LYS A 3 13.88 -6.20 -36.12
C LYS A 3 12.71 -5.81 -35.20
N VAL A 4 12.69 -6.36 -33.97
CA VAL A 4 11.67 -6.09 -32.95
C VAL A 4 11.63 -4.61 -32.55
N ILE A 5 12.78 -3.98 -32.31
CA ILE A 5 12.83 -2.56 -31.91
C ILE A 5 12.28 -1.67 -33.03
N LYS A 6 12.59 -1.98 -34.31
CA LYS A 6 12.07 -1.22 -35.45
C LYS A 6 10.55 -1.32 -35.56
N LEU A 7 9.99 -2.51 -35.33
CA LEU A 7 8.54 -2.74 -35.35
C LEU A 7 7.83 -1.96 -34.24
N VAL A 8 8.34 -2.04 -33.01
CA VAL A 8 7.80 -1.27 -31.87
C VAL A 8 7.93 0.23 -32.12
N HIS A 9 9.05 0.70 -32.68
CA HIS A 9 9.23 2.10 -33.03
C HIS A 9 8.20 2.60 -34.06
N GLY A 10 7.93 1.81 -35.11
CA GLY A 10 6.90 2.12 -36.09
C GLY A 10 5.51 2.23 -35.45
N MET A 11 5.16 1.27 -34.59
CA MET A 11 3.89 1.26 -33.85
C MET A 11 3.76 2.48 -32.92
N VAL A 12 4.78 2.80 -32.13
CA VAL A 12 4.77 3.93 -31.19
C VAL A 12 4.63 5.27 -31.95
N ASN A 13 5.30 5.40 -33.09
CA ASN A 13 5.19 6.59 -33.94
C ASN A 13 3.79 6.79 -34.54
N GLN A 14 3.04 5.73 -34.85
CA GLN A 14 1.66 5.84 -35.33
C GLN A 14 0.76 6.57 -34.31
N TYR A 15 1.05 6.42 -33.02
CA TYR A 15 0.36 7.12 -31.92
C TYR A 15 0.99 8.46 -31.55
N ARG A 16 1.88 9.02 -32.38
CA ARG A 16 2.60 10.29 -32.14
C ARG A 16 3.45 10.29 -30.87
N LEU A 17 3.91 9.10 -30.46
CA LEU A 17 4.87 8.94 -29.37
C LEU A 17 6.26 8.67 -29.95
N SER A 18 7.30 8.86 -29.15
CA SER A 18 8.69 8.58 -29.55
C SER A 18 9.41 7.72 -28.52
N ILE A 19 10.34 6.90 -29.00
CA ILE A 19 11.19 6.08 -28.14
C ILE A 19 12.44 6.87 -27.77
N ASN A 20 12.78 6.88 -26.49
CA ASN A 20 14.03 7.46 -26.04
C ASN A 20 15.20 6.49 -26.33
N GLU A 21 16.05 6.84 -27.30
CA GLU A 21 17.15 5.97 -27.73
C GLU A 21 18.18 5.72 -26.63
N SER A 22 18.46 6.72 -25.79
CA SER A 22 19.41 6.58 -24.67
C SER A 22 18.95 5.58 -23.61
N LYS A 23 17.62 5.36 -23.50
CA LYS A 23 17.01 4.40 -22.57
C LYS A 23 16.69 3.05 -23.23
N THR A 24 16.94 2.91 -24.53
CA THR A 24 16.61 1.70 -25.29
C THR A 24 17.84 0.82 -25.40
N THR A 25 17.92 -0.18 -24.52
CA THR A 25 19.04 -1.12 -24.48
C THR A 25 18.58 -2.54 -24.81
N ILE A 26 19.49 -3.33 -25.37
CA ILE A 26 19.32 -4.78 -25.50
C ILE A 26 20.25 -5.38 -24.47
N GLU A 27 19.69 -6.07 -23.48
CA GLU A 27 20.46 -6.73 -22.44
C GLU A 27 20.24 -8.23 -22.52
N HIS A 28 21.31 -8.99 -22.32
CA HIS A 28 21.26 -10.44 -22.29
C HIS A 28 21.06 -10.91 -20.85
N SER A 29 20.18 -11.89 -20.61
CA SER A 29 19.92 -12.39 -19.25
C SER A 29 21.16 -12.98 -18.56
N LYS A 30 22.12 -13.49 -19.35
CA LYS A 30 23.41 -14.00 -18.86
C LYS A 30 24.48 -12.92 -18.63
N ASP A 31 24.25 -11.68 -19.06
CA ASP A 31 25.22 -10.60 -18.86
C ASP A 31 25.27 -10.21 -17.37
N SER A 32 26.43 -10.39 -16.74
CA SER A 32 26.63 -10.05 -15.34
C SER A 32 26.53 -8.55 -15.05
N SER A 33 26.75 -7.70 -16.06
CA SER A 33 26.72 -6.24 -15.95
C SER A 33 25.34 -5.63 -16.22
N SER A 34 24.36 -6.43 -16.65
CA SER A 34 22.98 -6.02 -16.94
C SER A 34 22.32 -5.29 -15.76
N LYS A 35 21.82 -4.08 -16.05
CA LYS A 35 21.09 -3.22 -15.12
C LYS A 35 19.58 -3.21 -15.40
N LEU A 36 19.10 -4.13 -16.24
CA LEU A 36 17.70 -4.23 -16.62
C LEU A 36 16.81 -4.28 -15.38
N SER A 37 16.02 -3.22 -15.23
CA SER A 37 15.01 -3.13 -14.20
C SER A 37 13.67 -2.81 -14.84
N VAL A 38 12.63 -3.50 -14.38
CA VAL A 38 11.26 -3.23 -14.75
C VAL A 38 10.56 -2.77 -13.48
N THR A 39 10.00 -1.57 -13.51
CA THR A 39 9.27 -0.97 -12.37
C THR A 39 10.04 -1.01 -11.04
N GLY A 40 11.38 -0.90 -11.09
CA GLY A 40 12.26 -0.90 -9.92
C GLY A 40 12.62 -2.30 -9.38
N LEU A 41 12.16 -3.37 -10.04
CA LEU A 41 12.59 -4.73 -9.79
C LEU A 41 13.74 -5.10 -10.72
N TRP A 42 14.74 -5.77 -10.19
CA TRP A 42 15.85 -6.31 -10.95
C TRP A 42 15.45 -7.66 -11.55
N VAL A 43 15.31 -7.69 -12.88
CA VAL A 43 14.79 -8.85 -13.63
C VAL A 43 15.91 -9.69 -14.25
N LYS A 44 17.17 -9.39 -13.90
CA LYS A 44 18.35 -10.13 -14.37
C LYS A 44 18.32 -11.59 -13.99
N HIS A 45 17.91 -11.89 -12.76
CA HIS A 45 17.76 -13.27 -12.30
C HIS A 45 16.40 -13.77 -12.77
N GLY A 46 16.28 -15.04 -13.21
CA GLY A 46 15.00 -15.64 -13.61
C GLY A 46 13.90 -15.53 -12.54
N VAL A 47 14.26 -15.14 -11.31
CA VAL A 47 13.36 -14.64 -10.26
C VAL A 47 13.62 -13.14 -10.03
N PRO A 48 12.60 -12.27 -10.18
CA PRO A 48 12.73 -10.84 -9.90
C PRO A 48 13.20 -10.56 -8.47
N LYS A 49 14.11 -9.60 -8.29
CA LYS A 49 14.64 -9.21 -6.98
C LYS A 49 14.57 -7.70 -6.74
N LEU A 50 14.57 -7.29 -5.48
CA LEU A 50 14.84 -5.89 -5.14
C LEU A 50 16.32 -5.56 -5.31
N THR A 51 16.60 -4.39 -5.87
CA THR A 51 17.97 -3.83 -5.89
C THR A 51 18.48 -3.55 -4.48
N LYS A 52 19.80 -3.43 -4.31
CA LYS A 52 20.41 -3.14 -2.99
C LYS A 52 19.96 -1.79 -2.44
N GLU A 53 19.79 -0.81 -3.33
CA GLU A 53 19.35 0.55 -3.06
C GLU A 53 17.91 0.54 -2.55
N ASN A 54 17.03 -0.20 -3.22
CA ASN A 54 15.64 -0.35 -2.77
C ASN A 54 15.57 -1.05 -1.42
N ARG A 55 16.33 -2.12 -1.19
CA ARG A 55 16.37 -2.77 0.13
C ARG A 55 16.86 -1.82 1.23
N ARG A 56 17.91 -1.05 0.96
CA ARG A 56 18.42 -0.03 1.89
C ARG A 56 17.36 1.02 2.19
N TYR A 57 16.66 1.51 1.16
CA TYR A 57 15.58 2.47 1.31
C TYR A 57 14.44 1.92 2.19
N ILE A 58 13.99 0.69 1.97
CA ILE A 58 12.94 0.06 2.78
C ILE A 58 13.36 -0.02 4.26
N ARG A 59 14.58 -0.48 4.54
CA ARG A 59 15.11 -0.54 5.93
C ARG A 59 15.16 0.84 6.57
N TYR A 60 15.65 1.84 5.84
CA TYR A 60 15.72 3.21 6.33
C TYR A 60 14.32 3.79 6.61
N LEU A 61 13.36 3.51 5.73
CA LEU A 61 11.98 3.96 5.88
C LEU A 61 11.31 3.34 7.12
N VAL A 62 11.53 2.04 7.38
CA VAL A 62 11.06 1.38 8.61
C VAL A 62 11.75 1.96 9.84
N TYR A 63 13.04 2.27 9.78
CA TYR A 63 13.76 2.93 10.87
C TYR A 63 13.14 4.30 11.22
N ILE A 64 12.88 5.15 10.22
CA ILE A 64 12.20 6.44 10.45
C ILE A 64 10.82 6.22 11.04
N CYS A 65 10.03 5.29 10.49
CA CYS A 65 8.70 4.98 10.97
C CYS A 65 8.73 4.53 12.44
N LYS A 66 9.70 3.69 12.83
CA LYS A 66 9.92 3.29 14.22
C LYS A 66 10.23 4.48 15.12
N LYS A 67 11.11 5.39 14.68
CA LYS A 67 11.44 6.60 15.45
C LYS A 67 10.23 7.52 15.64
N GLN A 68 9.46 7.75 14.59
CA GLN A 68 8.26 8.58 14.67
C GLN A 68 7.17 7.91 15.52
N GLY A 69 6.94 6.61 15.35
CA GLY A 69 5.94 5.86 16.11
C GLY A 69 6.27 5.70 17.60
N ALA A 70 7.53 5.88 18.00
CA ALA A 70 7.88 5.98 19.41
C ALA A 70 7.38 7.29 20.06
N TYR A 71 7.19 8.34 19.26
CA TYR A 71 6.75 9.65 19.72
C TYR A 71 5.24 9.87 19.48
N GLU A 72 4.74 9.56 18.29
CA GLU A 72 3.37 9.87 17.85
C GLU A 72 2.83 8.79 16.91
N ARG A 73 1.62 8.28 17.19
CA ARG A 73 0.96 7.21 16.43
C ARG A 73 -0.46 7.55 15.94
N HIS A 74 -0.99 8.70 16.32
CA HIS A 74 -2.38 9.12 16.11
C HIS A 74 -2.58 10.02 14.90
N THR A 75 -1.51 10.70 14.45
CA THR A 75 -1.58 11.69 13.38
C THR A 75 -1.76 11.06 12.01
N LYS A 76 -2.44 11.79 11.10
CA LYS A 76 -2.63 11.34 9.72
C LYS A 76 -1.30 11.12 9.01
N GLU A 77 -0.32 11.98 9.28
CA GLU A 77 1.02 11.93 8.73
C GLU A 77 1.72 10.62 9.12
N TYR A 78 1.56 10.18 10.37
CA TYR A 78 2.09 8.90 10.81
C TYR A 78 1.38 7.72 10.15
N HIS A 79 0.05 7.76 10.04
CA HIS A 79 -0.74 6.71 9.38
C HIS A 79 -0.31 6.56 7.91
N ASP A 80 -0.13 7.69 7.21
CA ASP A 80 0.35 7.73 5.82
C ASP A 80 1.77 7.17 5.70
N LEU A 81 2.67 7.51 6.64
CA LEU A 81 4.02 6.96 6.69
C LEU A 81 4.01 5.45 6.92
N TRP A 82 3.27 4.97 7.91
CA TRP A 82 3.21 3.54 8.24
C TRP A 82 2.63 2.72 7.08
N ASN A 83 1.56 3.22 6.44
CA ASN A 83 0.97 2.56 5.26
C ASN A 83 1.97 2.45 4.11
N ARG A 84 2.75 3.51 3.86
CA ARG A 84 3.84 3.49 2.87
C ARG A 84 4.89 2.44 3.22
N CYS A 85 5.33 2.38 4.48
CA CYS A 85 6.29 1.38 4.97
C CYS A 85 5.76 -0.03 4.78
N SER A 86 4.53 -0.27 5.24
CA SER A 86 3.86 -1.58 5.19
C SER A 86 3.75 -2.09 3.76
N GLY A 87 3.36 -1.22 2.81
CA GLY A 87 3.31 -1.56 1.38
C GLY A 87 4.68 -1.96 0.82
N LYS A 88 5.74 -1.26 1.19
CA LYS A 88 7.11 -1.60 0.76
C LYS A 88 7.62 -2.91 1.37
N VAL A 89 7.35 -3.15 2.65
CA VAL A 89 7.67 -4.43 3.30
C VAL A 89 6.85 -5.58 2.69
N ALA A 90 5.59 -5.34 2.32
CA ALA A 90 4.77 -6.32 1.61
C ALA A 90 5.35 -6.65 0.22
N GLN A 91 5.83 -5.65 -0.52
CA GLN A 91 6.54 -5.87 -1.79
C GLN A 91 7.78 -6.75 -1.57
N MET A 92 8.56 -6.49 -0.53
CA MET A 92 9.73 -7.28 -0.16
C MET A 92 9.39 -8.72 0.21
N SER A 93 8.28 -8.93 0.92
CA SER A 93 7.75 -10.25 1.27
C SER A 93 7.30 -11.04 0.04
N ARG A 94 6.61 -10.40 -0.91
CA ARG A 94 6.17 -11.04 -2.17
C ARG A 94 7.33 -11.56 -3.01
N LEU A 95 8.50 -10.93 -2.88
CA LEU A 95 9.73 -11.33 -3.56
C LEU A 95 10.56 -12.34 -2.74
N GLY A 96 10.00 -12.88 -1.64
CA GLY A 96 10.63 -13.92 -0.82
C GLY A 96 11.87 -13.46 -0.06
N HIS A 97 12.04 -12.16 0.17
CA HIS A 97 13.24 -11.67 0.83
C HIS A 97 13.17 -11.85 2.36
N VAL A 98 14.16 -12.54 2.95
CA VAL A 98 14.19 -12.93 4.38
C VAL A 98 13.97 -11.78 5.36
N GLN A 99 14.59 -10.61 5.13
CA GLN A 99 14.42 -9.42 5.98
C GLN A 99 12.97 -8.89 6.04
N ALA A 100 12.08 -9.29 5.12
CA ALA A 100 10.68 -8.87 5.18
C ALA A 100 10.00 -9.31 6.48
N VAL A 101 10.37 -10.47 7.04
CA VAL A 101 9.82 -11.02 8.28
C VAL A 101 10.16 -10.12 9.46
N GLU A 102 11.44 -9.81 9.63
CA GLU A 102 11.95 -8.94 10.69
C GLU A 102 11.32 -7.53 10.60
N LEU A 103 11.34 -6.94 9.40
CA LEU A 103 10.76 -5.61 9.19
C LEU A 103 9.25 -5.57 9.43
N ARG A 104 8.55 -6.68 9.14
CA ARG A 104 7.11 -6.79 9.44
C ARG A 104 6.86 -6.84 10.93
N ALA A 105 7.66 -7.59 11.69
CA ALA A 105 7.55 -7.66 13.14
C ALA A 105 7.70 -6.26 13.77
N ILE A 106 8.70 -5.48 13.32
CA ILE A 106 8.89 -4.10 13.77
C ILE A 106 7.64 -3.25 13.50
N LEU A 107 7.09 -3.31 12.27
CA LEU A 107 5.90 -2.53 11.91
C LEU A 107 4.66 -2.92 12.73
N SER A 108 4.54 -4.19 13.13
CA SER A 108 3.45 -4.69 13.97
C SER A 108 3.48 -4.14 15.40
N GLU A 109 4.66 -3.84 15.95
CA GLU A 109 4.80 -3.22 17.28
C GLU A 109 4.37 -1.74 17.30
N ILE A 110 4.49 -1.07 16.15
CA ILE A 110 4.25 0.37 16.00
C ILE A 110 3.00 0.67 15.15
N MET A 111 1.99 -0.20 15.21
CA MET A 111 0.76 0.03 14.43
C MET A 111 0.13 1.40 14.73
N PRO A 112 -0.40 2.10 13.71
CA PRO A 112 -1.14 3.34 13.89
C PRO A 112 -2.38 3.11 14.76
N VAL A 113 -2.71 4.09 15.59
CA VAL A 113 -3.88 4.03 16.48
C VAL A 113 -4.65 5.34 16.38
N TYR A 114 -5.88 5.37 16.87
CA TYR A 114 -6.66 6.60 17.00
C TYR A 114 -6.75 7.04 18.45
N ASP A 115 -6.78 8.36 18.64
CA ASP A 115 -7.03 8.98 19.93
C ASP A 115 -8.53 8.95 20.26
N ASP A 116 -8.87 9.25 21.51
CA ASP A 116 -10.26 9.20 21.98
C ASP A 116 -11.17 10.21 21.27
N TYR A 117 -10.61 11.35 20.86
CA TYR A 117 -11.34 12.35 20.09
C TYR A 117 -11.77 11.81 18.73
N LYS A 118 -10.84 11.23 17.95
CA LYS A 118 -11.13 10.63 16.64
C LYS A 118 -12.10 9.45 16.77
N ILE A 119 -11.92 8.60 17.79
CA ILE A 119 -12.84 7.48 18.08
C ILE A 119 -14.25 8.01 18.35
N SER A 120 -14.38 9.06 19.16
CA SER A 120 -15.69 9.66 19.50
C SER A 120 -16.37 10.27 18.28
N LYS A 121 -15.61 10.98 17.44
CA LYS A 121 -16.12 11.52 16.17
C LYS A 121 -16.58 10.41 15.22
N LEU A 122 -15.80 9.33 15.09
CA LEU A 122 -16.17 8.18 14.26
C LEU A 122 -17.45 7.50 14.75
N LYS A 123 -17.62 7.33 16.07
CA LYS A 123 -18.86 6.81 16.68
C LYS A 123 -20.07 7.67 16.31
N LEU A 124 -19.93 9.00 16.41
CA LEU A 124 -21.02 9.92 16.06
C LEU A 124 -21.41 9.80 14.59
N MET A 125 -20.42 9.76 13.69
CA MET A 125 -20.64 9.57 12.25
C MET A 125 -21.32 8.23 11.96
N ALA A 126 -20.85 7.14 12.57
CA ALA A 126 -21.43 5.82 12.38
C ALA A 126 -22.88 5.75 12.88
N LYS A 127 -23.18 6.31 14.06
CA LYS A 127 -24.55 6.41 14.58
C LYS A 127 -25.45 7.20 13.64
N HIS A 128 -24.98 8.33 13.14
CA HIS A 128 -25.73 9.13 12.18
C HIS A 128 -26.08 8.32 10.93
N TYR A 129 -25.10 7.58 10.40
CA TYR A 129 -25.31 6.72 9.23
C TYR A 129 -26.34 5.61 9.47
N LEU A 130 -26.20 4.91 10.60
CA LEU A 130 -27.10 3.81 11.00
C LEU A 130 -28.55 4.27 11.22
N ASN A 131 -28.75 5.51 11.66
CA ASN A 131 -30.08 6.02 11.96
C ASN A 131 -30.73 6.70 10.74
N LYS A 132 -29.94 7.32 9.86
CA LYS A 132 -30.45 8.14 8.76
C LYS A 132 -30.70 7.35 7.48
N PHE A 133 -29.90 6.34 7.21
CA PHE A 133 -29.92 5.64 5.93
C PHE A 133 -30.40 4.21 6.08
N THR A 134 -31.34 3.82 5.22
CA THR A 134 -31.80 2.45 5.04
C THR A 134 -31.41 1.97 3.63
N PRO A 135 -31.17 0.67 3.43
CA PRO A 135 -30.94 0.13 2.10
C PRO A 135 -32.13 0.38 1.15
N PRO A 136 -31.90 0.47 -0.18
CA PRO A 136 -30.60 0.41 -0.84
C PRO A 136 -29.81 1.72 -0.70
N LEU A 137 -28.49 1.58 -0.52
CA LEU A 137 -27.57 2.72 -0.41
C LEU A 137 -27.06 3.15 -1.78
N THR A 138 -26.75 4.44 -1.93
CA THR A 138 -26.02 4.95 -3.10
C THR A 138 -24.55 4.57 -3.05
N ASP A 139 -23.87 4.57 -4.20
CA ASP A 139 -22.43 4.28 -4.28
C ASP A 139 -21.58 5.18 -3.36
N ASP A 140 -21.94 6.46 -3.23
CA ASP A 140 -21.26 7.38 -2.32
C ASP A 140 -21.45 7.02 -0.85
N GLN A 141 -22.64 6.54 -0.48
CA GLN A 141 -22.92 6.07 0.86
C GLN A 141 -22.14 4.78 1.15
N ILE A 142 -22.09 3.85 0.20
CA ILE A 142 -21.29 2.62 0.30
C ILE A 142 -19.81 2.96 0.48
N ARG A 143 -19.24 3.84 -0.35
CA ARG A 143 -17.84 4.32 -0.21
C ARG A 143 -17.56 4.95 1.17
N LYS A 144 -18.54 5.69 1.72
CA LYS A 144 -18.41 6.26 3.07
C LYS A 144 -18.43 5.18 4.14
N ILE A 145 -19.27 4.16 4.02
CA ILE A 145 -19.28 3.01 4.92
C ILE A 145 -17.96 2.25 4.84
N ASP A 146 -17.45 1.95 3.65
CA ASP A 146 -16.15 1.26 3.48
C ASP A 146 -15.01 2.02 4.17
N ARG A 147 -15.00 3.36 4.07
CA ARG A 147 -14.05 4.20 4.83
C ARG A 147 -14.22 4.08 6.34
N MET A 148 -15.46 4.12 6.84
CA MET A 148 -15.72 3.92 8.28
C MET A 148 -15.30 2.51 8.73
N LEU A 149 -15.50 1.47 7.91
CA LEU A 149 -15.06 0.11 8.23
C LEU A 149 -13.53 0.07 8.37
N TYR A 150 -12.79 0.67 7.43
CA TYR A 150 -11.33 0.82 7.54
C TYR A 150 -10.93 1.56 8.82
N ASP A 151 -11.60 2.67 9.15
CA ASP A 151 -11.32 3.42 10.37
C ASP A 151 -11.59 2.57 11.63
N PHE A 152 -12.66 1.77 11.63
CA PHE A 152 -12.95 0.85 12.73
C PHE A 152 -11.96 -0.33 12.83
N ASP A 153 -11.31 -0.75 11.74
CA ASP A 153 -10.21 -1.71 11.82
C ASP A 153 -9.02 -1.14 12.60
N ILE A 154 -8.75 0.15 12.43
CA ILE A 154 -7.74 0.86 13.22
C ILE A 154 -8.17 0.95 14.69
N VAL A 155 -9.44 1.28 14.96
CA VAL A 155 -9.99 1.26 16.34
C VAL A 155 -9.86 -0.14 16.97
N GLY A 156 -9.99 -1.21 16.19
CA GLY A 156 -9.84 -2.57 16.68
C GLY A 156 -8.48 -2.89 17.29
N ARG A 157 -7.44 -2.08 17.01
CA ARG A 157 -6.11 -2.21 17.61
C ARG A 157 -6.09 -1.83 19.09
N THR A 158 -6.97 -0.92 19.53
CA THR A 158 -7.08 -0.46 20.92
C THR A 158 -8.36 -0.94 21.59
N ASN A 159 -9.51 -0.93 20.89
CA ASN A 159 -10.81 -1.33 21.40
C ASN A 159 -11.54 -2.28 20.44
N LYS A 160 -11.25 -3.58 20.58
CA LYS A 160 -11.82 -4.66 19.75
C LYS A 160 -13.35 -4.74 19.84
N ASN A 161 -13.91 -4.57 21.03
CA ASN A 161 -15.35 -4.69 21.26
C ASN A 161 -16.13 -3.59 20.54
N LEU A 162 -15.66 -2.35 20.65
CA LEU A 162 -16.25 -1.20 19.97
C LEU A 162 -16.18 -1.36 18.45
N ALA A 163 -15.00 -1.73 17.93
CA ALA A 163 -14.80 -1.97 16.50
C ALA A 163 -15.74 -3.06 15.98
N LYS A 164 -15.80 -4.22 16.66
CA LYS A 164 -16.68 -5.34 16.27
C LYS A 164 -18.15 -4.92 16.26
N LEU A 165 -18.61 -4.17 17.27
CA LEU A 165 -19.99 -3.70 17.37
C LEU A 165 -20.39 -2.85 16.16
N TYR A 166 -19.61 -1.80 15.86
CA TYR A 166 -19.96 -0.87 14.78
C TYR A 166 -19.74 -1.48 13.40
N ARG A 167 -18.68 -2.27 13.19
CA ARG A 167 -18.47 -2.99 11.93
C ARG A 167 -19.65 -3.89 11.60
N ARG A 168 -20.11 -4.71 12.56
CA ARG A 168 -21.27 -5.59 12.35
C ARG A 168 -22.52 -4.80 11.91
N LYS A 169 -22.80 -3.68 12.58
CA LYS A 169 -23.96 -2.83 12.26
C LYS A 169 -23.84 -2.18 10.89
N LEU A 170 -22.65 -1.69 10.53
CA LEU A 170 -22.40 -1.03 9.25
C LEU A 170 -22.41 -2.02 8.07
N VAL A 171 -21.85 -3.22 8.25
CA VAL A 171 -21.89 -4.29 7.24
C VAL A 171 -23.33 -4.71 6.95
N ALA A 172 -24.21 -4.75 7.97
CA ALA A 172 -25.63 -5.08 7.78
C ALA A 172 -26.40 -4.07 6.91
N LEU A 173 -25.85 -2.87 6.65
CA LEU A 173 -26.43 -1.91 5.71
C LEU A 173 -25.92 -2.09 4.28
N LEU A 174 -24.82 -2.82 4.07
CA LEU A 174 -24.26 -3.05 2.76
C LEU A 174 -25.08 -4.13 2.04
N PRO A 175 -25.20 -4.06 0.70
CA PRO A 175 -25.73 -5.17 -0.07
C PRO A 175 -24.85 -6.40 0.10
N ASP A 176 -25.43 -7.59 -0.03
CA ASP A 176 -24.68 -8.84 -0.08
C ASP A 176 -23.61 -8.75 -1.19
N ARG A 177 -22.35 -9.01 -0.82
CA ARG A 177 -21.18 -8.98 -1.70
C ARG A 177 -20.68 -10.39 -1.98
#